data_AF-A0A803N7M2-F1
#
_entry.id   AF-A0A803N7M2-F1
#
_cell.length_a   1.000
_cell.length_b   1.000
_cell.length_c   1.000
_cell.angle_alpha   90.00
_cell.angle_beta   90.00
_cell.angle_gamma   90.00
#
_symmetry.space_group_name_H-M   'P 1'
#
loop_
_entity.id
_entity.type
_entity.pdbx_description
1 polymer ?
#
loop_
_entity_poly.entity_id
_entity_poly.type
_entity_poly.pdbx_seq_one_letter_code
_entity_poly.pdbx_strand_id
1 'polypeptide(L)'
;MSSHYHLNFISITFTIIVLLIYVSAGVATTNGGDTTEFDFGTLTLTSLKLLGDAHLNNGSVRLTRDLPVPNSGAGRVFYSRPVKFRQAGTNFPVSFTTFFSFAISNLNPSSIGGGLAFIISPDNDSNGAAGGFLGLRQGSNPGFVAVEFDTLMDVEFKDINSNHVGLDLGSMVSSHVSDLDTINVDLKSGDLINTWIDYSGLTQILSISISYSNVKPKLPLLSFSFDLDNFVNDEMFVGFTGSTQGSTETHSIDWWSFTSSFESSSTPSEPQPSPPFTALQPPSGTTTVAVHAPPPAIPPSHSKSIVSTNKNSCGNQLCKRNPAAVAGVVTASAFMLALFGGILFWFFLKEIEGEIT
;
A
#
# COMPACT_ATOMS: atom_id res chain seq x y z
N MET A 1 33.02 3.40 57.05
CA MET A 1 32.86 2.68 55.76
C MET A 1 31.44 2.78 55.19
N SER A 2 30.38 2.66 55.99
CA SER A 2 28.97 2.75 55.54
C SER A 2 28.59 4.03 54.76
N SER A 3 29.03 5.22 55.19
CA SER A 3 28.67 6.50 54.54
C SER A 3 29.15 6.62 53.07
N HIS A 4 30.31 6.03 52.71
CA HIS A 4 30.81 6.10 51.34
C HIS A 4 30.00 5.25 50.35
N TYR A 5 29.42 4.13 50.81
CA TYR A 5 28.56 3.29 49.96
C TYR A 5 27.23 3.98 49.67
N HIS A 6 26.69 4.69 50.67
CA HIS A 6 25.42 5.40 50.55
C HIS A 6 25.47 6.58 49.56
N LEU A 7 26.58 7.33 49.54
CA LEU A 7 26.83 8.42 48.58
C LEU A 7 27.04 7.90 47.15
N ASN A 8 27.73 6.77 46.99
CA ASN A 8 27.94 6.16 45.68
C ASN A 8 26.62 5.59 45.10
N PHE A 9 25.74 5.03 45.93
CA PHE A 9 24.44 4.52 45.50
C PHE A 9 23.51 5.64 45.01
N ILE A 10 23.49 6.79 45.70
CA ILE A 10 22.70 7.97 45.28
C ILE A 10 23.23 8.54 43.95
N SER A 11 24.55 8.57 43.76
CA SER A 11 25.17 9.05 42.51
C SER A 11 24.82 8.15 41.31
N ILE A 12 24.85 6.82 41.49
CA ILE A 12 24.54 5.84 40.44
C ILE A 12 23.05 5.86 40.10
N THR A 13 22.17 5.95 41.09
CA THR A 13 20.72 6.05 40.85
C THR A 13 20.35 7.36 40.16
N PHE A 14 20.97 8.48 40.53
CA PHE A 14 20.78 9.76 39.85
C PHE A 14 21.26 9.72 38.38
N THR A 15 22.42 9.11 38.10
CA THR A 15 22.91 8.97 36.72
C THR A 15 22.04 8.05 35.87
N ILE A 16 21.48 6.97 36.44
CA ILE A 16 20.53 6.09 35.73
C ILE A 16 19.22 6.82 35.45
N ILE A 17 18.69 7.61 36.39
CA ILE A 17 17.47 8.40 36.18
C ILE A 17 17.69 9.46 35.10
N VAL A 18 18.84 10.17 35.11
CA VAL A 18 19.19 11.13 34.07
C VAL A 18 19.32 10.44 32.71
N LEU A 19 19.96 9.27 32.65
CA LEU A 19 20.08 8.49 31.41
C LEU A 19 18.71 8.02 30.89
N LEU A 20 17.80 7.59 31.77
CA LEU A 20 16.42 7.22 31.42
C LEU A 20 15.62 8.43 30.92
N ILE A 21 15.82 9.61 31.53
CA ILE A 21 15.22 10.87 31.05
C ILE A 21 15.77 11.20 29.66
N TYR A 22 17.08 11.07 29.40
CA TYR A 22 17.67 11.30 28.08
C TYR A 22 17.20 10.28 27.03
N VAL A 23 16.96 9.02 27.41
CA VAL A 23 16.41 7.98 26.52
C VAL A 23 14.92 8.23 26.23
N SER A 24 14.16 8.75 27.19
CA SER A 24 12.76 9.18 26.97
C SER A 24 12.61 10.54 26.27
N ALA A 25 13.63 11.40 26.37
CA ALA A 25 13.74 12.69 25.70
C ALA A 25 14.41 12.58 24.33
N GLY A 26 14.69 11.36 23.86
CA GLY A 26 14.73 11.02 22.44
C GLY A 26 13.36 11.19 21.79
N VAL A 27 12.74 12.35 21.99
CA VAL A 27 11.72 12.87 21.10
C VAL A 27 12.43 12.97 19.77
N ALA A 28 12.11 12.04 18.86
CA ALA A 28 12.32 12.26 17.46
C ALA A 28 11.71 13.64 17.18
N THR A 29 12.56 14.64 16.96
CA THR A 29 12.17 15.82 16.22
C THR A 29 11.84 15.31 14.83
N THR A 30 10.61 14.85 14.63
CA THR A 30 10.04 14.80 13.31
C THR A 30 10.03 16.26 12.87
N ASN A 31 10.97 16.62 12.00
CA ASN A 31 10.63 17.63 11.01
C ASN A 31 9.33 17.10 10.39
N GLY A 32 8.19 17.67 10.78
CA GLY A 32 6.87 17.23 10.36
C GLY A 32 6.71 17.48 8.87
N GLY A 33 7.36 16.65 8.05
CA GLY A 33 7.07 16.54 6.64
C GLY A 33 5.70 15.88 6.53
N ASP A 34 4.85 16.48 5.71
CA ASP A 34 3.46 16.13 5.44
C ASP A 34 3.28 14.73 4.77
N THR A 35 3.98 13.71 5.28
CA THR A 35 4.04 12.34 4.76
C THR A 35 3.16 11.44 5.61
N THR A 36 2.37 10.58 4.97
CA THR A 36 1.69 9.45 5.64
C THR A 36 2.25 8.14 5.10
N GLU A 37 2.63 7.23 5.96
CA GLU A 37 3.13 5.91 5.57
C GLU A 37 2.65 4.84 6.55
N PHE A 38 2.11 3.74 6.04
CA PHE A 38 1.76 2.57 6.84
C PHE A 38 1.64 1.31 5.98
N ASP A 39 1.66 0.16 6.65
CA ASP A 39 1.31 -1.14 6.10
C ASP A 39 0.63 -2.03 7.15
N PHE A 40 0.08 -3.18 6.75
CA PHE A 40 -0.52 -4.14 7.69
C PHE A 40 0.48 -4.72 8.71
N GLY A 41 1.78 -4.65 8.47
CA GLY A 41 2.80 -5.02 9.46
C GLY A 41 2.95 -4.01 10.60
N THR A 42 2.63 -2.74 10.34
CA THR A 42 2.77 -1.61 11.27
C THR A 42 1.44 -1.16 11.88
N LEU A 43 0.31 -1.46 11.23
CA LEU A 43 -1.03 -1.11 11.71
C LEU A 43 -1.44 -1.94 12.93
N THR A 44 -2.04 -1.25 13.92
CA THR A 44 -2.65 -1.87 15.10
C THR A 44 -4.18 -1.86 14.98
N LEU A 45 -4.87 -2.58 15.87
CA LEU A 45 -6.34 -2.54 15.93
C LEU A 45 -6.88 -1.11 16.10
N THR A 46 -6.19 -0.26 16.86
CA THR A 46 -6.56 1.15 17.03
C THR A 46 -6.25 2.02 15.83
N SER A 47 -5.41 1.53 14.90
CA SER A 47 -5.07 2.23 13.67
C SER A 47 -6.14 2.03 12.58
N LEU A 48 -7.06 1.08 12.75
CA LEU A 48 -8.13 0.77 11.82
C LEU A 48 -9.50 1.07 12.40
N LYS A 49 -10.43 1.50 11.55
CA LYS A 49 -11.84 1.67 11.88
C LYS A 49 -12.68 0.77 10.98
N LEU A 50 -13.35 -0.21 11.59
CA LEU A 50 -14.22 -1.16 10.89
C LEU A 50 -15.68 -0.76 11.09
N LEU A 51 -16.45 -0.76 10.01
CA LEU A 51 -17.86 -0.36 9.96
C LEU A 51 -18.69 -1.43 9.24
N GLY A 52 -19.99 -1.46 9.54
CA GLY A 52 -20.92 -2.41 8.94
C GLY A 52 -20.52 -3.86 9.19
N ASP A 53 -20.41 -4.64 8.13
CA ASP A 53 -20.04 -6.06 8.18
C ASP A 53 -18.54 -6.32 8.31
N ALA A 54 -17.71 -5.26 8.27
CA ALA A 54 -16.27 -5.42 8.29
C ALA A 54 -15.75 -5.95 9.64
N HIS A 55 -14.87 -6.95 9.58
CA HIS A 55 -14.28 -7.59 10.76
C HIS A 55 -12.89 -8.15 10.44
N LEU A 56 -12.12 -8.50 11.47
CA LEU A 56 -10.83 -9.17 11.30
C LEU A 56 -11.00 -10.68 11.34
N ASN A 57 -10.29 -11.39 10.47
CA ASN A 57 -10.26 -12.85 10.45
C ASN A 57 -8.87 -13.35 10.05
N ASN A 58 -8.20 -14.08 10.95
CA ASN A 58 -6.89 -14.70 10.72
C ASN A 58 -5.80 -13.78 10.13
N GLY A 59 -5.77 -12.51 10.55
CA GLY A 59 -4.77 -11.54 10.08
C GLY A 59 -5.17 -10.78 8.80
N SER A 60 -6.29 -11.12 8.17
CA SER A 60 -6.89 -10.35 7.08
C SER A 60 -8.06 -9.49 7.57
N VAL A 61 -8.39 -8.44 6.82
CA VAL A 61 -9.66 -7.73 6.96
C VAL A 61 -10.69 -8.38 6.06
N ARG A 62 -11.87 -8.70 6.60
CA ARG A 62 -13.06 -9.11 5.84
C ARG A 62 -13.98 -7.91 5.73
N LEU A 63 -14.42 -7.55 4.52
CA LEU A 63 -15.36 -6.43 4.31
C LEU A 63 -16.82 -6.87 4.42
N THR A 64 -17.08 -8.17 4.31
CA THR A 64 -18.43 -8.77 4.24
C THR A 64 -18.47 -10.02 5.11
N ARG A 65 -19.67 -10.47 5.49
CA ARG A 65 -19.84 -11.66 6.32
C ARG A 65 -19.74 -12.94 5.49
N ASP A 66 -19.17 -13.98 6.09
CA ASP A 66 -19.08 -15.33 5.51
C ASP A 66 -20.43 -16.07 5.62
N LEU A 67 -21.41 -15.70 4.78
CA LEU A 67 -22.77 -16.26 4.80
C LEU A 67 -22.97 -17.28 3.67
N PRO A 68 -23.43 -18.52 3.96
CA PRO A 68 -23.67 -19.54 2.94
C PRO A 68 -24.97 -19.32 2.14
N VAL A 69 -25.70 -18.24 2.44
CA VAL A 69 -26.95 -17.86 1.78
C VAL A 69 -26.84 -16.43 1.26
N PRO A 70 -27.44 -16.13 0.10
CA PRO A 70 -27.51 -14.77 -0.46
C PRO A 70 -27.90 -13.70 0.57
N ASN A 71 -27.12 -12.62 0.63
CA ASN A 71 -27.38 -11.46 1.48
C ASN A 71 -26.97 -10.16 0.76
N SER A 72 -27.52 -9.02 1.18
CA SER A 72 -27.10 -7.69 0.71
C SER A 72 -26.49 -6.91 1.87
N GLY A 73 -25.28 -7.31 2.26
CA GLY A 73 -24.49 -6.66 3.31
C GLY A 73 -23.44 -5.72 2.72
N ALA A 74 -22.93 -4.80 3.55
CA ALA A 74 -21.81 -3.95 3.23
C ALA A 74 -20.94 -3.70 4.46
N GLY A 75 -19.65 -3.55 4.24
CA GLY A 75 -18.71 -3.17 5.29
C GLY A 75 -17.57 -2.33 4.73
N ARG A 76 -16.97 -1.56 5.64
CA ARG A 76 -15.91 -0.62 5.32
C ARG A 76 -14.79 -0.73 6.34
N VAL A 77 -13.57 -0.56 5.91
CA VAL A 77 -12.39 -0.41 6.77
C VAL A 77 -11.64 0.84 6.38
N PHE A 78 -11.27 1.66 7.36
CA PHE A 78 -10.48 2.87 7.14
C PHE A 78 -9.21 2.85 7.96
N TYR A 79 -8.16 3.47 7.42
CA TYR A 79 -7.11 4.01 8.27
C TYR A 79 -7.73 5.09 9.17
N SER A 80 -7.56 4.94 10.48
CA SER A 80 -8.28 5.72 11.49
C SER A 80 -7.96 7.22 11.47
N ARG A 81 -6.77 7.60 11.00
CA ARG A 81 -6.33 9.00 10.95
C ARG A 81 -6.55 9.58 9.55
N PRO A 82 -6.98 10.84 9.44
CA PRO A 82 -7.06 11.50 8.14
C PRO A 82 -5.66 11.62 7.52
N VAL A 83 -5.63 11.59 6.20
CA VAL A 83 -4.46 11.81 5.34
C VAL A 83 -4.62 13.17 4.69
N LYS A 84 -3.54 13.97 4.66
CA LYS A 84 -3.54 15.23 3.93
C LYS A 84 -3.48 14.96 2.43
N PHE A 85 -4.48 15.46 1.69
CA PHE A 85 -4.58 15.35 0.24
C PHE A 85 -4.26 16.66 -0.48
N ARG A 86 -4.25 17.80 0.21
CA ARG A 86 -3.74 19.08 -0.29
C ARG A 86 -2.63 19.63 0.58
N GLN A 87 -1.65 20.26 -0.06
CA GLN A 87 -0.60 20.96 0.65
C GLN A 87 -1.20 22.22 1.29
N ALA A 88 -0.87 22.45 2.56
CA ALA A 88 -1.42 23.57 3.31
C ALA A 88 -1.15 24.92 2.60
N GLY A 89 -2.23 25.69 2.36
CA GLY A 89 -2.14 27.00 1.72
C GLY A 89 -1.96 26.98 0.20
N THR A 90 -2.05 25.81 -0.45
CA THR A 90 -2.01 25.68 -1.91
C THR A 90 -3.11 24.72 -2.39
N ASN A 91 -3.33 24.67 -3.71
CA ASN A 91 -4.17 23.64 -4.36
C ASN A 91 -3.30 22.50 -4.93
N PHE A 92 -2.10 22.28 -4.37
CA PHE A 92 -1.21 21.25 -4.86
C PHE A 92 -1.59 19.90 -4.23
N PRO A 93 -2.04 18.91 -5.02
CA PRO A 93 -2.47 17.63 -4.49
C PRO A 93 -1.27 16.78 -4.06
N VAL A 94 -1.50 15.88 -3.12
CA VAL A 94 -0.49 14.93 -2.64
C VAL A 94 -0.14 13.90 -3.72
N SER A 95 1.12 13.46 -3.79
CA SER A 95 1.45 12.21 -4.49
C SER A 95 1.23 11.04 -3.56
N PHE A 96 0.63 9.95 -4.04
CA PHE A 96 0.45 8.74 -3.24
C PHE A 96 0.65 7.47 -4.04
N THR A 97 1.06 6.41 -3.34
CA THR A 97 1.03 5.04 -3.83
C THR A 97 0.32 4.18 -2.79
N THR A 98 -0.59 3.33 -3.25
CA THR A 98 -1.17 2.26 -2.43
C THR A 98 -0.96 0.92 -3.13
N PHE A 99 -0.61 -0.08 -2.34
CA PHE A 99 -0.50 -1.46 -2.79
C PHE A 99 -1.33 -2.34 -1.85
N PHE A 100 -2.12 -3.23 -2.41
CA PHE A 100 -2.92 -4.16 -1.63
C PHE A 100 -3.10 -5.49 -2.35
N SER A 101 -3.29 -6.52 -1.54
CA SER A 101 -3.62 -7.87 -1.98
C SER A 101 -5.00 -8.21 -1.46
N PHE A 102 -5.91 -8.62 -2.35
CA PHE A 102 -7.27 -8.96 -1.99
C PHE A 102 -7.72 -10.25 -2.67
N ALA A 103 -8.76 -10.87 -2.15
CA ALA A 103 -9.44 -11.99 -2.80
C ALA A 103 -10.95 -11.82 -2.72
N ILE A 104 -11.65 -12.20 -3.79
CA ILE A 104 -13.10 -12.33 -3.80
C ILE A 104 -13.43 -13.80 -4.03
N SER A 105 -14.13 -14.39 -3.07
CA SER A 105 -14.48 -15.81 -3.07
C SER A 105 -15.97 -15.99 -2.85
N ASN A 106 -16.56 -16.98 -3.51
CA ASN A 106 -17.96 -17.35 -3.33
C ASN A 106 -18.08 -18.62 -2.48
N LEU A 107 -18.90 -18.57 -1.43
CA LEU A 107 -19.25 -19.78 -0.67
C LEU A 107 -20.20 -20.69 -1.45
N ASN A 108 -21.00 -20.12 -2.36
CA ASN A 108 -21.78 -20.85 -3.34
C ASN A 108 -21.29 -20.50 -4.77
N PRO A 109 -20.69 -21.45 -5.52
CA PRO A 109 -20.08 -21.16 -6.83
C PRO A 109 -21.02 -20.59 -7.91
N SER A 110 -22.34 -20.72 -7.76
CA SER A 110 -23.32 -20.13 -8.69
C SER A 110 -23.77 -18.72 -8.32
N SER A 111 -23.31 -18.20 -7.18
CA SER A 111 -23.57 -16.84 -6.71
C SER A 111 -22.60 -15.84 -7.34
N ILE A 112 -23.05 -14.62 -7.60
CA ILE A 112 -22.28 -13.55 -8.24
C ILE A 112 -22.67 -12.20 -7.61
N GLY A 113 -21.70 -11.31 -7.41
CA GLY A 113 -21.89 -9.90 -7.03
C GLY A 113 -21.40 -9.55 -5.62
N GLY A 114 -21.19 -8.30 -5.23
CA GLY A 114 -21.10 -7.11 -6.08
C GLY A 114 -19.67 -6.65 -6.27
N GLY A 115 -18.80 -6.79 -5.26
CA GLY A 115 -17.40 -6.42 -5.37
C GLY A 115 -16.93 -5.52 -4.24
N LEU A 116 -15.77 -4.92 -4.45
CA LEU A 116 -15.10 -4.05 -3.48
C LEU A 116 -14.46 -2.84 -4.16
N ALA A 117 -14.10 -1.84 -3.37
CA ALA A 117 -13.32 -0.71 -3.85
C ALA A 117 -12.27 -0.25 -2.84
N PHE A 118 -11.11 0.20 -3.34
CA PHE A 118 -10.26 1.13 -2.60
C PHE A 118 -10.89 2.51 -2.64
N ILE A 119 -10.97 3.20 -1.50
CA ILE A 119 -11.70 4.46 -1.37
C ILE A 119 -10.87 5.55 -0.70
N ILE A 120 -10.99 6.77 -1.24
CA ILE A 120 -10.64 8.05 -0.61
C ILE A 120 -11.97 8.76 -0.31
N SER A 121 -12.26 9.01 0.97
CA SER A 121 -13.58 9.46 1.43
C SER A 121 -13.48 10.67 2.36
N PRO A 122 -14.42 11.63 2.30
CA PRO A 122 -14.42 12.78 3.23
C PRO A 122 -14.81 12.39 4.66
N ASP A 123 -15.40 11.21 4.87
CA ASP A 123 -15.78 10.68 6.17
C ASP A 123 -15.35 9.22 6.35
N ASN A 124 -15.18 8.80 7.61
CA ASN A 124 -14.96 7.41 7.98
C ASN A 124 -16.00 6.92 9.00
N ASP A 125 -17.21 7.49 9.01
CA ASP A 125 -18.26 7.22 10.00
C ASP A 125 -19.50 6.57 9.37
N SER A 126 -19.74 6.78 8.07
CA SER A 126 -20.92 6.22 7.42
C SER A 126 -20.75 4.74 7.09
N ASN A 127 -21.82 3.97 7.25
CA ASN A 127 -21.80 2.52 6.96
C ASN A 127 -21.78 2.19 5.46
N GLY A 128 -21.92 3.18 4.57
CA GLY A 128 -22.05 2.93 3.13
C GLY A 128 -23.44 2.45 2.71
N ALA A 129 -23.62 2.16 1.42
CA ALA A 129 -24.83 1.52 0.88
C ALA A 129 -24.53 0.10 0.37
N ALA A 130 -25.33 -0.88 0.77
CA ALA A 130 -25.25 -2.25 0.25
C ALA A 130 -25.92 -2.38 -1.13
N GLY A 131 -25.86 -3.56 -1.76
CA GLY A 131 -26.35 -3.75 -3.13
C GLY A 131 -25.24 -3.47 -4.13
N GLY A 132 -25.57 -3.00 -5.33
CA GLY A 132 -24.54 -2.63 -6.33
C GLY A 132 -23.78 -1.34 -6.01
N PHE A 133 -24.00 -0.74 -4.85
CA PHE A 133 -23.27 0.47 -4.44
C PHE A 133 -21.91 0.16 -3.80
N LEU A 134 -21.50 -1.11 -3.66
CA LEU A 134 -20.18 -1.51 -3.16
C LEU A 134 -19.80 -0.97 -1.76
N GLY A 135 -20.79 -0.54 -0.95
CA GLY A 135 -20.57 0.16 0.32
C GLY A 135 -20.11 1.63 0.15
N LEU A 136 -20.14 2.16 -1.07
CA LEU A 136 -19.96 3.57 -1.39
C LEU A 136 -21.24 4.35 -1.06
N ARG A 137 -21.09 5.64 -0.77
CA ARG A 137 -22.19 6.54 -0.44
C ARG A 137 -22.17 7.75 -1.36
N GLN A 138 -23.23 7.92 -2.12
CA GLN A 138 -23.42 9.06 -3.02
C GLN A 138 -24.00 10.28 -2.29
N GLY A 139 -23.88 11.46 -2.92
CA GLY A 139 -24.54 12.69 -2.46
C GLY A 139 -23.75 13.52 -1.44
N SER A 140 -22.46 13.24 -1.22
CA SER A 140 -21.55 14.13 -0.48
C SER A 140 -20.88 15.14 -1.42
N ASN A 141 -20.43 16.28 -0.87
CA ASN A 141 -19.63 17.27 -1.60
C ASN A 141 -18.44 17.75 -0.73
N PRO A 142 -17.18 17.45 -1.11
CA PRO A 142 -16.80 16.59 -2.23
C PRO A 142 -17.31 15.15 -2.08
N GLY A 143 -17.39 14.46 -3.20
CA GLY A 143 -17.70 13.03 -3.26
C GLY A 143 -16.59 12.16 -2.67
N PHE A 144 -16.71 10.85 -2.86
CA PHE A 144 -15.58 9.94 -2.73
C PHE A 144 -14.81 9.85 -4.06
N VAL A 145 -13.55 9.44 -4.01
CA VAL A 145 -12.81 8.88 -5.14
C VAL A 145 -12.61 7.40 -4.84
N ALA A 146 -12.99 6.51 -5.75
CA ALA A 146 -12.83 5.08 -5.53
C ALA A 146 -12.31 4.36 -6.77
N VAL A 147 -11.46 3.35 -6.55
CA VAL A 147 -11.11 2.37 -7.56
C VAL A 147 -11.87 1.10 -7.25
N GLU A 148 -12.90 0.82 -8.03
CA GLU A 148 -13.80 -0.34 -7.88
C GLU A 148 -13.26 -1.57 -8.60
N PHE A 149 -13.63 -2.73 -8.07
CA PHE A 149 -13.39 -4.06 -8.63
C PHE A 149 -14.74 -4.77 -8.60
N ASP A 150 -15.47 -4.67 -9.71
CA ASP A 150 -16.88 -5.06 -9.79
C ASP A 150 -17.03 -6.47 -10.40
N THR A 151 -17.81 -7.29 -9.70
CA THR A 151 -18.07 -8.69 -10.04
C THR A 151 -19.46 -8.92 -10.65
N LEU A 152 -20.29 -7.88 -10.76
CA LEU A 152 -21.60 -7.91 -11.40
C LEU A 152 -21.69 -6.85 -12.51
N MET A 153 -22.68 -6.99 -13.39
CA MET A 153 -22.97 -5.99 -14.41
C MET A 153 -24.33 -5.38 -14.10
N ASP A 154 -24.32 -4.17 -13.56
CA ASP A 154 -25.48 -3.35 -13.32
C ASP A 154 -25.70 -2.37 -14.48
N VAL A 155 -26.76 -2.61 -15.24
CA VAL A 155 -27.14 -1.76 -16.38
C VAL A 155 -27.38 -0.31 -15.96
N GLU A 156 -27.85 -0.08 -14.73
CA GLU A 156 -28.08 1.25 -14.17
C GLU A 156 -26.78 2.04 -13.88
N PHE A 157 -25.67 1.34 -13.62
CA PHE A 157 -24.34 1.94 -13.43
C PHE A 157 -23.51 1.97 -14.71
N LYS A 158 -24.05 1.41 -15.80
CA LYS A 158 -23.44 1.36 -17.14
C LYS A 158 -22.17 0.52 -17.20
N ASP A 159 -22.14 -0.53 -16.40
CA ASP A 159 -21.03 -1.46 -16.35
C ASP A 159 -20.79 -2.09 -17.71
N ILE A 160 -19.51 -2.26 -18.05
CA ILE A 160 -19.12 -2.81 -19.35
C ILE A 160 -19.24 -4.34 -19.37
N ASN A 161 -19.10 -4.99 -18.21
CA ASN A 161 -19.20 -6.43 -17.98
C ASN A 161 -19.22 -6.72 -16.47
N SER A 162 -19.16 -7.99 -16.06
CA SER A 162 -19.13 -8.45 -14.65
C SER A 162 -17.72 -8.79 -14.13
N ASN A 163 -16.69 -8.17 -14.71
CA ASN A 163 -15.29 -8.39 -14.36
C ASN A 163 -14.44 -7.17 -14.79
N HIS A 164 -14.65 -6.03 -14.12
CA HIS A 164 -13.98 -4.80 -14.51
C HIS A 164 -13.35 -4.06 -13.33
N VAL A 165 -12.43 -3.16 -13.65
CA VAL A 165 -11.91 -2.15 -12.73
C VAL A 165 -12.36 -0.77 -13.21
N GLY A 166 -12.77 0.07 -12.26
CA GLY A 166 -13.36 1.37 -12.53
C GLY A 166 -12.79 2.48 -11.66
N LEU A 167 -12.80 3.73 -12.14
CA LEU A 167 -12.54 4.94 -11.34
C LEU A 167 -13.84 5.71 -11.15
N ASP A 168 -14.34 5.69 -9.93
CA ASP A 168 -15.56 6.36 -9.51
C ASP A 168 -15.29 7.69 -8.82
N LEU A 169 -16.09 8.68 -9.19
CA LEU A 169 -15.96 10.07 -8.72
C LEU A 169 -17.29 10.55 -8.14
N GLY A 170 -17.58 10.17 -6.90
CA GLY A 170 -18.80 10.51 -6.18
C GLY A 170 -20.09 9.88 -6.73
N SER A 171 -19.96 8.92 -7.66
CA SER A 171 -21.01 8.25 -8.43
C SER A 171 -20.56 6.84 -8.76
N MET A 172 -21.49 5.88 -8.86
CA MET A 172 -21.21 4.49 -9.30
C MET A 172 -20.96 4.37 -10.80
N VAL A 173 -21.26 5.41 -11.59
CA VAL A 173 -20.89 5.41 -13.01
C VAL A 173 -19.41 5.77 -13.11
N SER A 174 -18.59 4.76 -13.40
CA SER A 174 -17.16 4.88 -13.62
C SER A 174 -16.80 5.92 -14.67
N SER A 175 -15.88 6.82 -14.31
CA SER A 175 -15.31 7.83 -15.23
C SER A 175 -14.31 7.23 -16.22
N HIS A 176 -13.58 6.22 -15.77
CA HIS A 176 -12.63 5.42 -16.53
C HIS A 176 -12.84 3.97 -16.14
N VAL A 177 -12.84 3.06 -17.11
CA VAL A 177 -13.14 1.65 -16.88
C VAL A 177 -12.28 0.77 -17.79
N SER A 178 -11.88 -0.40 -17.30
CA SER A 178 -11.18 -1.39 -18.11
C SER A 178 -11.67 -2.80 -17.80
N ASP A 179 -11.77 -3.60 -18.85
CA ASP A 179 -12.12 -5.02 -18.79
C ASP A 179 -10.90 -5.85 -18.34
N LEU A 180 -11.05 -6.60 -17.25
CA LEU A 180 -9.97 -7.43 -16.69
C LEU A 180 -9.70 -8.69 -17.51
N ASP A 181 -10.62 -9.11 -18.37
CA ASP A 181 -10.40 -10.24 -19.29
C ASP A 181 -9.24 -9.94 -20.26
N THR A 182 -8.99 -8.66 -20.56
CA THR A 182 -7.89 -8.20 -21.45
C THR A 182 -6.49 -8.56 -20.94
N ILE A 183 -6.38 -8.83 -19.63
CA ILE A 183 -5.13 -9.20 -18.95
C ILE A 183 -5.26 -10.54 -18.22
N ASN A 184 -6.30 -11.32 -18.52
CA ASN A 184 -6.58 -12.63 -17.94
C ASN A 184 -6.64 -12.62 -16.39
N VAL A 185 -7.21 -11.57 -15.81
CA VAL A 185 -7.54 -11.51 -14.38
C VAL A 185 -9.04 -11.72 -14.22
N ASP A 186 -9.44 -12.62 -13.33
CA ASP A 186 -10.84 -12.86 -12.97
C ASP A 186 -10.99 -12.56 -11.48
N LEU A 187 -11.75 -11.51 -11.17
CA LEU A 187 -12.03 -11.10 -9.80
C LEU A 187 -12.65 -12.22 -8.98
N LYS A 188 -13.42 -13.12 -9.62
CA LYS A 188 -14.19 -14.18 -8.96
C LYS A 188 -13.41 -15.48 -8.79
N SER A 189 -12.12 -15.50 -9.13
CA SER A 189 -11.27 -16.69 -9.09
C SER A 189 -11.06 -17.26 -7.68
N GLY A 190 -11.20 -16.43 -6.64
CA GLY A 190 -10.77 -16.77 -5.29
C GLY A 190 -9.25 -16.74 -5.08
N ASP A 191 -8.49 -16.51 -6.15
CA ASP A 191 -7.04 -16.32 -6.07
C ASP A 191 -6.72 -14.93 -5.51
N LEU A 192 -5.52 -14.80 -4.95
CA LEU A 192 -5.04 -13.53 -4.43
C LEU A 192 -4.65 -12.59 -5.59
N ILE A 193 -5.27 -11.42 -5.63
CA ILE A 193 -5.08 -10.38 -6.64
C ILE A 193 -4.31 -9.22 -6.03
N ASN A 194 -3.25 -8.80 -6.71
CA ASN A 194 -2.38 -7.71 -6.30
C ASN A 194 -2.67 -6.46 -7.14
N THR A 195 -2.90 -5.34 -6.47
CA THR A 195 -3.19 -4.05 -7.13
C THR A 195 -2.28 -2.95 -6.61
N TRP A 196 -1.80 -2.13 -7.54
CA TRP A 196 -1.06 -0.89 -7.29
C TRP A 196 -1.84 0.28 -7.87
N ILE A 197 -2.03 1.32 -7.07
CA ILE A 197 -2.57 2.60 -7.52
C ILE A 197 -1.52 3.66 -7.20
N ASP A 198 -1.04 4.34 -8.23
CA ASP A 198 -0.06 5.41 -8.11
C ASP A 198 -0.63 6.70 -8.66
N TYR A 199 -0.51 7.77 -7.88
CA TYR A 199 -0.87 9.11 -8.27
C TYR A 199 0.32 10.04 -8.03
N SER A 200 0.71 10.78 -9.06
CA SER A 200 1.71 11.85 -8.93
C SER A 200 0.98 13.19 -8.92
N GLY A 201 1.04 13.92 -7.80
CA GLY A 201 0.48 15.27 -7.70
C GLY A 201 1.19 16.28 -8.61
N LEU A 202 2.46 16.02 -8.95
CA LEU A 202 3.24 16.86 -9.87
C LEU A 202 2.79 16.71 -11.32
N THR A 203 2.64 15.48 -11.80
CA THR A 203 2.25 15.20 -13.21
C THR A 203 0.75 15.05 -13.39
N GLN A 204 0.00 14.94 -12.30
CA GLN A 204 -1.43 14.63 -12.24
C GLN A 204 -1.79 13.34 -12.98
N ILE A 205 -0.89 12.35 -12.98
CA ILE A 205 -1.14 11.06 -13.60
C ILE A 205 -1.58 10.06 -12.53
N LEU A 206 -2.75 9.45 -12.73
CA LEU A 206 -3.20 8.27 -12.00
C LEU A 206 -2.92 7.03 -12.84
N SER A 207 -2.30 6.02 -12.24
CA SER A 207 -2.07 4.71 -12.86
C SER A 207 -2.56 3.58 -11.97
N ILE A 208 -3.24 2.60 -12.58
CA ILE A 208 -3.78 1.43 -11.91
C ILE A 208 -3.19 0.19 -12.58
N SER A 209 -2.48 -0.64 -11.80
CA SER A 209 -1.93 -1.92 -12.23
C SER A 209 -2.52 -3.05 -11.39
N ILE A 210 -2.82 -4.18 -12.00
CA ILE A 210 -3.42 -5.34 -11.34
C ILE A 210 -2.80 -6.63 -11.89
N SER A 211 -2.57 -7.63 -11.03
CA SER A 211 -2.00 -8.92 -11.43
C SER A 211 -2.23 -10.00 -10.37
N TYR A 212 -2.24 -11.27 -10.78
CA TYR A 212 -2.03 -12.39 -9.85
C TYR A 212 -0.57 -12.50 -9.36
N SER A 213 0.38 -11.90 -10.10
CA SER A 213 1.79 -11.88 -9.69
C SER A 213 2.02 -10.89 -8.54
N ASN A 214 3.00 -11.17 -7.69
CA ASN A 214 3.51 -10.23 -6.69
C ASN A 214 4.47 -9.17 -7.28
N VAL A 215 4.70 -9.20 -8.60
CA VAL A 215 5.52 -8.21 -9.32
C VAL A 215 4.60 -7.26 -10.07
N LYS A 216 4.75 -5.95 -9.81
CA LYS A 216 4.00 -4.90 -10.50
C LYS A 216 4.20 -4.99 -12.02
N PRO A 217 3.13 -5.06 -12.82
CA PRO A 217 3.21 -5.00 -14.27
C PRO A 217 3.93 -3.73 -14.77
N LYS A 218 4.74 -3.88 -15.82
CA LYS A 218 5.45 -2.74 -16.44
C LYS A 218 4.51 -1.75 -17.12
N LEU A 219 3.43 -2.26 -17.71
CA LEU A 219 2.37 -1.44 -18.29
C LEU A 219 1.18 -1.48 -17.33
N PRO A 220 0.70 -0.32 -16.86
CA PRO A 220 -0.53 -0.27 -16.07
C PRO A 220 -1.73 -0.62 -16.96
N LEU A 221 -2.79 -1.14 -16.33
CA LEU A 221 -4.05 -1.42 -17.00
C LEU A 221 -4.76 -0.11 -17.40
N LEU A 222 -4.71 0.88 -16.52
CA LEU A 222 -5.20 2.24 -16.75
C LEU A 222 -4.11 3.26 -16.41
N SER A 223 -3.94 4.28 -17.24
CA SER A 223 -3.07 5.42 -16.96
C SER A 223 -3.58 6.66 -17.69
N PHE A 224 -3.90 7.71 -16.96
CA PHE A 224 -4.52 8.92 -17.51
C PHE A 224 -4.26 10.15 -16.64
N SER A 225 -4.46 11.33 -17.24
CA SER A 225 -4.44 12.60 -16.51
C SER A 225 -5.68 12.73 -15.64
N PHE A 226 -5.49 13.05 -14.37
CA PHE A 226 -6.52 13.14 -13.35
C PHE A 226 -6.20 14.27 -12.36
N ASP A 227 -6.99 15.32 -12.41
CA ASP A 227 -6.88 16.43 -11.46
C ASP A 227 -7.62 16.09 -10.16
N LEU A 228 -6.90 15.44 -9.24
CA LEU A 228 -7.41 14.98 -7.95
C LEU A 228 -7.94 16.12 -7.08
N ASP A 229 -7.42 17.34 -7.25
CA ASP A 229 -7.77 18.51 -6.44
C ASP A 229 -9.28 18.81 -6.49
N ASN A 230 -9.94 18.52 -7.63
CA ASN A 230 -11.38 18.74 -7.80
C ASN A 230 -12.26 17.79 -6.99
N PHE A 231 -11.70 16.71 -6.41
CA PHE A 231 -12.46 15.62 -5.79
C PHE A 231 -12.11 15.38 -4.32
N VAL A 232 -11.20 16.15 -3.74
CA VAL A 232 -10.73 15.97 -2.35
C VAL A 232 -10.87 17.24 -1.52
N ASN A 233 -10.99 17.06 -0.22
CA ASN A 233 -10.74 18.12 0.76
C ASN A 233 -9.25 18.13 1.13
N ASP A 234 -8.86 19.09 1.97
CA ASP A 234 -7.50 19.18 2.52
C ASP A 234 -7.08 17.89 3.22
N GLU A 235 -8.03 17.26 3.92
CA GLU A 235 -7.89 15.98 4.59
C GLU A 235 -8.98 15.01 4.15
N MET A 236 -8.60 13.76 3.90
CA MET A 236 -9.50 12.67 3.53
C MET A 236 -9.12 11.39 4.26
N PHE A 237 -9.99 10.39 4.27
CA PHE A 237 -9.73 9.06 4.80
C PHE A 237 -9.51 8.07 3.67
N VAL A 238 -8.55 7.15 3.86
CA VAL A 238 -8.28 6.06 2.92
C VAL A 238 -8.68 4.73 3.51
N GLY A 239 -9.16 3.81 2.67
CA GLY A 239 -9.66 2.53 3.13
C GLY A 239 -10.18 1.64 2.02
N PHE A 240 -11.00 0.66 2.43
CA PHE A 240 -11.71 -0.22 1.53
C PHE A 240 -13.18 -0.32 1.90
N THR A 241 -13.98 -0.62 0.91
CA THR A 241 -15.41 -0.89 1.04
C THR A 241 -15.77 -2.10 0.20
N GLY A 242 -16.79 -2.84 0.58
CA GLY A 242 -17.29 -3.95 -0.23
C GLY A 242 -18.70 -4.35 0.15
N SER A 243 -19.38 -4.99 -0.79
CA SER A 243 -20.77 -5.41 -0.60
C SER A 243 -21.11 -6.65 -1.40
N THR A 244 -22.14 -7.37 -0.95
CA THR A 244 -22.46 -8.69 -1.50
C THR A 244 -23.62 -8.69 -2.50
N GLN A 245 -24.37 -7.60 -2.68
CA GLN A 245 -25.46 -7.50 -3.68
C GLN A 245 -26.34 -8.75 -3.87
N GLY A 246 -26.87 -9.32 -2.79
CA GLY A 246 -27.72 -10.51 -2.90
C GLY A 246 -26.94 -11.78 -3.27
N SER A 247 -25.67 -11.85 -2.93
CA SER A 247 -24.75 -12.95 -3.22
C SER A 247 -24.15 -13.54 -1.93
N THR A 248 -23.30 -14.57 -2.09
CA THR A 248 -22.45 -15.19 -1.07
C THR A 248 -20.97 -14.80 -1.20
N GLU A 249 -20.65 -13.71 -1.90
CA GLU A 249 -19.27 -13.24 -2.04
C GLU A 249 -18.70 -12.79 -0.70
N THR A 250 -17.45 -13.17 -0.51
CA THR A 250 -16.62 -12.76 0.61
C THR A 250 -15.45 -11.98 0.06
N HIS A 251 -15.15 -10.87 0.71
CA HIS A 251 -14.14 -9.92 0.24
C HIS A 251 -13.07 -9.80 1.33
N SER A 252 -11.86 -10.28 1.06
CA SER A 252 -10.73 -10.16 1.99
C SER A 252 -9.67 -9.21 1.48
N ILE A 253 -9.15 -8.38 2.38
CA ILE A 253 -7.92 -7.63 2.19
C ILE A 253 -6.86 -8.31 3.04
N ASP A 254 -5.90 -8.94 2.38
CA ASP A 254 -4.87 -9.78 2.99
C ASP A 254 -3.56 -9.00 3.21
N TRP A 255 -3.33 -7.96 2.40
CA TRP A 255 -2.26 -7.00 2.59
C TRP A 255 -2.69 -5.61 2.16
N TRP A 256 -2.18 -4.59 2.84
CA TRP A 256 -2.31 -3.20 2.44
C TRP A 256 -1.10 -2.39 2.89
N SER A 257 -0.59 -1.55 2.01
CA SER A 257 0.38 -0.50 2.29
C SER A 257 -0.01 0.78 1.57
N PHE A 258 0.22 1.92 2.21
CA PHE A 258 -0.07 3.23 1.67
C PHE A 258 1.07 4.18 2.03
N THR A 259 1.49 4.99 1.05
CA THR A 259 2.43 6.09 1.25
C THR A 259 1.91 7.31 0.52
N SER A 260 1.96 8.47 1.16
CA SER A 260 1.69 9.76 0.55
C SER A 260 2.70 10.81 0.99
N SER A 261 3.06 11.71 0.09
CA SER A 261 3.95 12.84 0.37
C SER A 261 3.72 13.95 -0.65
N PHE A 262 3.93 15.19 -0.25
CA PHE A 262 3.96 16.30 -1.18
C PHE A 262 5.34 16.38 -1.82
N GLU A 263 5.39 16.26 -3.14
CA GLU A 263 6.60 16.53 -3.89
C GLU A 263 6.92 18.03 -3.75
N SER A 264 8.06 18.36 -3.17
CA SER A 264 8.53 19.73 -3.15
C SER A 264 8.77 20.16 -4.59
N SER A 265 8.06 21.18 -5.06
CA SER A 265 8.46 21.92 -6.26
C SER A 265 9.80 22.60 -5.96
N SER A 266 10.91 21.86 -6.05
CA SER A 266 12.21 22.50 -6.17
C SER A 266 12.17 23.19 -7.52
N THR A 267 11.82 24.48 -7.53
CA THR A 267 12.19 25.39 -8.60
C THR A 267 13.66 25.07 -8.89
N PRO A 268 14.05 24.74 -10.13
CA PRO A 268 15.47 24.63 -10.44
C PRO A 268 16.08 25.94 -9.99
N SER A 269 16.95 25.88 -8.98
CA SER A 269 17.79 27.01 -8.64
C SER A 269 18.49 27.37 -9.93
N GLU A 270 18.10 28.52 -10.49
CA GLU A 270 18.71 29.10 -11.67
C GLU A 270 20.24 28.95 -11.50
N PRO A 271 20.95 28.33 -12.44
CA PRO A 271 22.38 28.14 -12.29
C PRO A 271 23.01 29.52 -12.15
N GLN A 272 23.44 29.82 -10.93
CA GLN A 272 24.18 31.02 -10.59
C GLN A 272 25.31 31.15 -11.61
N PRO A 273 25.46 32.31 -12.29
CA PRO A 273 26.42 32.43 -13.37
C PRO A 273 27.82 32.11 -12.85
N SER A 274 28.43 31.06 -13.40
CA SER A 274 29.80 30.68 -13.13
C SER A 274 30.72 31.88 -13.39
N PRO A 275 31.75 32.12 -12.56
CA PRO A 275 32.71 33.19 -12.81
C PRO A 275 33.43 32.98 -14.16
N PRO A 276 33.93 34.06 -14.79
CA PRO A 276 34.47 33.97 -16.15
C PRO A 276 35.65 33.00 -16.21
N PHE A 277 35.52 31.96 -17.04
CA PHE A 277 36.64 31.13 -17.43
C PHE A 277 37.60 31.94 -18.31
N THR A 278 38.80 32.20 -17.81
CA THR A 278 39.91 32.72 -18.62
C THR A 278 40.37 31.61 -19.57
N ALA A 279 40.05 31.75 -20.85
CA ALA A 279 40.49 30.82 -21.89
C ALA A 279 42.02 30.94 -22.07
N LEU A 280 42.75 29.88 -21.75
CA LEU A 280 44.11 29.67 -22.25
C LEU A 280 43.99 29.09 -23.67
N GLN A 281 44.50 29.84 -24.66
CA GLN A 281 44.58 29.41 -26.05
C GLN A 281 45.39 28.11 -26.20
N PRO A 282 44.95 27.16 -27.05
CA PRO A 282 45.83 26.11 -27.56
C PRO A 282 46.66 26.62 -28.77
N PRO A 283 47.92 26.17 -28.93
CA PRO A 283 48.71 26.50 -30.09
C PRO A 283 48.34 25.65 -31.31
N SER A 284 48.42 26.30 -32.47
CA SER A 284 48.11 25.79 -33.80
C SER A 284 49.09 24.73 -34.33
N GLY A 285 48.54 23.80 -35.11
CA GLY A 285 49.19 23.23 -36.29
C GLY A 285 49.53 21.74 -36.21
N THR A 286 48.95 20.91 -37.08
CA THR A 286 49.55 20.55 -38.38
C THR A 286 48.63 19.59 -39.16
N THR A 287 48.56 19.86 -40.46
CA THR A 287 47.83 19.24 -41.56
C THR A 287 48.26 17.80 -41.86
N THR A 288 47.31 16.89 -42.17
CA THR A 288 47.48 15.85 -43.23
C THR A 288 46.13 15.28 -43.71
N VAL A 289 45.81 15.63 -44.96
CA VAL A 289 45.27 14.88 -46.11
C VAL A 289 44.30 13.69 -45.90
N ALA A 290 43.19 13.77 -46.64
CA ALA A 290 42.08 12.82 -46.81
C ALA A 290 42.39 11.59 -47.70
N VAL A 291 41.66 10.49 -47.49
CA VAL A 291 41.26 9.54 -48.54
C VAL A 291 39.87 8.95 -48.22
N HIS A 292 39.05 8.82 -49.26
CA HIS A 292 37.66 8.38 -49.29
C HIS A 292 37.53 6.91 -49.74
N ALA A 293 36.32 6.35 -49.57
CA ALA A 293 35.72 5.16 -50.22
C ALA A 293 35.64 3.85 -49.37
N PRO A 294 34.80 2.86 -49.77
CA PRO A 294 33.34 2.77 -49.55
C PRO A 294 32.94 1.40 -48.90
N PRO A 295 31.63 1.10 -48.65
CA PRO A 295 31.22 -0.06 -47.83
C PRO A 295 30.92 -1.32 -48.66
N PRO A 296 31.03 -2.50 -48.04
CA PRO A 296 30.14 -3.63 -48.34
C PRO A 296 29.79 -4.45 -47.07
N ALA A 297 28.80 -5.34 -46.95
CA ALA A 297 27.57 -5.72 -47.64
C ALA A 297 26.84 -6.72 -46.70
N ILE A 298 25.50 -6.80 -46.76
CA ILE A 298 24.62 -7.87 -46.21
C ILE A 298 24.51 -8.95 -47.32
N PRO A 299 24.51 -10.31 -47.13
CA PRO A 299 23.39 -11.13 -46.60
C PRO A 299 23.84 -12.55 -46.08
N PRO A 300 23.01 -13.64 -45.97
CA PRO A 300 21.56 -13.80 -46.15
C PRO A 300 20.79 -14.55 -45.04
N SER A 301 19.47 -14.41 -45.16
CA SER A 301 18.40 -15.20 -44.56
C SER A 301 18.44 -16.67 -45.03
N HIS A 302 18.21 -17.61 -44.10
CA HIS A 302 17.83 -18.98 -44.45
C HIS A 302 16.58 -19.39 -43.67
N SER A 303 15.49 -19.46 -44.43
CA SER A 303 14.29 -20.22 -44.12
C SER A 303 14.62 -21.71 -44.02
N LYS A 304 14.07 -22.39 -43.02
CA LYS A 304 13.65 -23.80 -43.12
C LYS A 304 12.58 -24.07 -42.08
N SER A 305 11.37 -24.26 -42.60
CA SER A 305 10.32 -25.09 -42.01
C SER A 305 10.88 -26.49 -41.72
N ILE A 306 10.30 -27.19 -40.73
CA ILE A 306 9.81 -28.58 -40.85
C ILE A 306 9.44 -29.15 -39.44
N VAL A 307 8.29 -29.85 -39.45
CA VAL A 307 7.65 -30.73 -38.46
C VAL A 307 6.88 -30.13 -37.29
N SER A 308 5.55 -30.12 -37.46
CA SER A 308 4.60 -30.37 -36.38
C SER A 308 4.62 -31.86 -36.00
N THR A 309 4.81 -32.17 -34.72
CA THR A 309 4.38 -33.44 -34.14
C THR A 309 3.49 -33.17 -32.93
N ASN A 310 2.20 -33.38 -33.13
CA ASN A 310 1.24 -33.65 -32.06
C ASN A 310 1.64 -34.94 -31.34
N LYS A 311 1.75 -34.91 -30.01
CA LYS A 311 1.04 -35.87 -29.13
C LYS A 311 1.18 -35.55 -27.64
N ASN A 312 0.01 -35.47 -27.03
CA ASN A 312 -0.33 -35.56 -25.62
C ASN A 312 0.50 -36.58 -24.82
N SER A 313 0.85 -36.23 -23.58
CA SER A 313 0.55 -37.05 -22.40
C SER A 313 1.06 -36.32 -21.15
N CYS A 314 0.14 -35.77 -20.34
CA CYS A 314 0.45 -35.38 -18.97
C CYS A 314 0.02 -36.55 -18.08
N GLY A 315 0.99 -37.32 -17.60
CA GLY A 315 0.80 -38.40 -16.64
C GLY A 315 1.05 -37.86 -15.24
N ASN A 316 0.01 -37.93 -14.40
CA ASN A 316 0.06 -37.80 -12.94
C ASN A 316 1.35 -38.40 -12.37
N GLN A 317 2.01 -37.68 -11.45
CA GLN A 317 2.47 -38.20 -10.14
C GLN A 317 2.86 -37.06 -9.18
N LEU A 318 2.07 -36.99 -8.10
CA LEU A 318 2.50 -36.89 -6.69
C LEU A 318 3.33 -35.67 -6.23
N CYS A 319 2.59 -34.74 -5.61
CA CYS A 319 2.78 -34.26 -4.24
C CYS A 319 4.09 -34.68 -3.53
N LYS A 320 5.00 -33.71 -3.35
CA LYS A 320 5.79 -33.58 -2.12
C LYS A 320 5.91 -32.11 -1.74
N ARG A 321 5.15 -31.74 -0.71
CA ARG A 321 5.20 -30.49 0.03
C ARG A 321 6.37 -30.59 1.02
N ASN A 322 7.39 -29.75 0.87
CA ASN A 322 8.35 -29.47 1.95
C ASN A 322 7.87 -28.20 2.67
N PRO A 323 7.66 -28.22 4.00
CA PRO A 323 7.56 -26.98 4.75
C PRO A 323 8.97 -26.43 4.98
N ALA A 324 9.26 -25.25 4.41
CA ALA A 324 10.40 -24.46 4.83
C ALA A 324 10.10 -23.92 6.24
N ALA A 325 10.95 -24.28 7.20
CA ALA A 325 10.93 -23.73 8.54
C ALA A 325 11.37 -22.26 8.49
N VAL A 326 10.46 -21.34 8.80
CA VAL A 326 10.81 -19.96 9.14
C VAL A 326 11.03 -19.92 10.64
N ALA A 327 12.30 -19.89 11.05
CA ALA A 327 12.70 -19.67 12.43
C ALA A 327 12.40 -18.21 12.79
N GLY A 328 11.50 -18.01 13.77
CA GLY A 328 11.21 -16.70 14.35
C GLY A 328 12.40 -16.19 15.15
N VAL A 329 12.86 -14.98 14.83
CA VAL A 329 13.71 -14.16 15.70
C VAL A 329 12.81 -13.17 16.41
N VAL A 330 12.14 -13.60 17.47
CA VAL A 330 11.55 -12.72 18.48
C VAL A 330 11.52 -13.47 19.81
N THR A 331 12.54 -13.27 20.66
CA THR A 331 12.47 -13.32 22.15
C THR A 331 13.89 -13.27 22.76
N ALA A 332 14.64 -12.20 22.51
CA ALA A 332 15.86 -11.92 23.30
C ALA A 332 15.74 -10.63 24.14
N SER A 333 14.82 -9.73 23.80
CA SER A 333 14.63 -8.44 24.48
C SER A 333 13.75 -8.53 25.74
N ALA A 334 12.70 -9.35 25.73
CA ALA A 334 11.80 -9.47 26.89
C ALA A 334 12.40 -10.26 28.07
N PHE A 335 13.25 -11.26 27.79
CA PHE A 335 13.90 -12.06 28.85
C PHE A 335 15.06 -11.32 29.55
N MET A 336 15.75 -10.41 28.85
CA MET A 336 16.80 -9.61 29.46
C MET A 336 16.23 -8.60 30.48
N LEU A 337 15.11 -7.93 30.17
CA LEU A 337 14.50 -6.96 31.10
C LEU A 337 13.97 -7.61 32.39
N ALA A 338 13.40 -8.82 32.29
CA ALA A 338 12.95 -9.57 33.47
C ALA A 338 14.11 -10.03 34.37
N LEU A 339 15.24 -10.43 33.77
CA LEU A 339 16.46 -10.81 34.51
C LEU A 339 17.07 -9.62 35.25
N PHE A 340 17.17 -8.44 34.61
CA PHE A 340 17.71 -7.25 35.27
C PHE A 340 16.79 -6.70 36.37
N GLY A 341 15.46 -6.73 36.16
CA GLY A 341 14.49 -6.32 37.17
C GLY A 341 14.49 -7.22 38.41
N GLY A 342 14.60 -8.54 38.21
CA GLY A 342 14.67 -9.51 39.31
C GLY A 342 15.96 -9.40 40.13
N ILE A 343 17.10 -9.16 39.48
CA ILE A 343 18.38 -8.96 40.16
C ILE A 343 18.37 -7.67 40.99
N LEU A 344 17.87 -6.56 40.43
CA LEU A 344 17.75 -5.28 41.15
C LEU A 344 16.82 -5.39 42.36
N PHE A 345 15.68 -6.07 42.22
CA PHE A 345 14.75 -6.30 43.32
C PHE A 345 15.36 -7.19 44.42
N TRP A 346 16.13 -8.21 44.05
CA TRP A 346 16.84 -9.07 45.00
C TRP A 346 17.94 -8.33 45.78
N PHE A 347 18.72 -7.47 45.11
CA PHE A 347 19.69 -6.61 45.80
C PHE A 347 19.00 -5.63 46.76
N PHE A 348 17.87 -5.04 46.36
CA PHE A 348 17.10 -4.12 47.20
C PHE A 348 16.54 -4.79 48.46
N LEU A 349 16.05 -6.03 48.35
CA LEU A 349 15.56 -6.81 49.48
C LEU A 349 16.69 -7.20 50.45
N LYS A 350 17.86 -7.56 49.91
CA LYS A 350 19.02 -7.95 50.74
C LYS A 350 19.64 -6.77 51.49
N GLU A 351 19.53 -5.56 50.95
CA GLU A 351 19.96 -4.33 51.62
C GLU A 351 19.05 -3.99 52.81
N ILE A 352 17.72 -4.18 52.67
CA ILE A 352 16.74 -3.98 53.75
C ILE A 352 16.95 -4.98 54.89
N GLU A 353 17.28 -6.24 54.60
CA GLU A 353 17.58 -7.25 55.63
C GLU A 353 18.89 -6.96 56.38
N GLY A 354 19.84 -6.24 55.75
CA GLY A 354 21.11 -5.84 56.37
C GLY A 354 21.02 -4.63 57.30
N GLU A 355 19.94 -3.84 57.25
CA GLU A 355 19.70 -2.70 58.16
C GLU A 355 18.95 -3.07 59.44
N ILE A 356 18.44 -4.31 59.56
CA ILE A 356 17.61 -4.75 60.70
C ILE A 356 18.40 -5.60 61.72
N THR A 357 19.71 -5.78 61.55
CA THR A 357 20.61 -6.44 62.52
C THR A 357 21.80 -5.57 62.89
#